data_AF-A0A7K6M6U5-F1
#
_entry.id   AF-A0A7K6M6U5-F1
#
_cell.length_a   1.000
_cell.length_b   1.000
_cell.length_c   1.000
_cell.angle_alpha   90.00
_cell.angle_beta   90.00
_cell.angle_gamma   90.00
#
_symmetry.space_group_name_H-M   'P 1'
#
loop_
_entity.id
_entity.type
_entity.pdbx_description
1 polymer ?
#
loop_
_entity_poly.entity_id
_entity_poly.type
_entity_poly.pdbx_seq_one_letter_code
_entity_poly.pdbx_strand_id
1 'polypeptide(L)'
;AGGLAGGIEICITFPTEYVKTQLQLDEKANPPRYKGIGDCVKQTVRDHGIRGLYRGLSSLLYGSIPKAAVRFGMFEFLSNQMRDEQGRLDSTRGLICGLGAGVAEAVAVVCPMETVKVKFIHDQTSPNPKYRGFFHGVREIVREQGLKGTYQGLTATVLKQGSNQAIRFFVMTSLKNWYKGDNPNKVMNPLVTGVFGAIAGAASVFGNTPLDVVKTRMQGLEAHKYKNTWDCAYQIMKHEGPLAFYKGTVPRLGRVCLDVAIVFIIYDEVVKFLNKVWKTD
;
A
#
# COMPACT_ATOMS: atom_id res chain seq x y z
N ALA A 1 10.69 16.90 10.57
CA ALA A 1 10.83 15.72 11.47
C ALA A 1 10.17 14.46 10.88
N GLY A 2 8.92 14.52 10.42
CA GLY A 2 8.19 13.34 9.92
C GLY A 2 8.82 12.62 8.72
N GLY A 3 9.37 13.34 7.74
CA GLY A 3 10.04 12.73 6.58
C GLY A 3 11.35 12.00 6.91
N LEU A 4 12.13 12.50 7.87
CA LEU A 4 13.35 11.85 8.36
C LEU A 4 13.02 10.60 9.19
N ALA A 5 12.02 10.70 10.08
CA ALA A 5 11.54 9.56 10.86
C ALA A 5 11.01 8.45 9.94
N GLY A 6 10.20 8.81 8.92
CA GLY A 6 9.69 7.84 7.93
C GLY A 6 10.79 7.27 7.03
N GLY A 7 11.80 8.05 6.67
CA GLY A 7 12.96 7.55 5.93
C GLY A 7 13.77 6.52 6.74
N ILE A 8 13.98 6.79 8.03
CA ILE A 8 14.64 5.86 8.95
C ILE A 8 13.79 4.61 9.17
N GLU A 9 12.47 4.76 9.37
CA GLU A 9 11.52 3.65 9.47
C GLU A 9 11.59 2.74 8.23
N ILE A 10 11.58 3.33 7.02
CA ILE A 10 11.72 2.58 5.76
C ILE A 10 13.07 1.86 5.72
N CYS A 11 14.18 2.50 6.07
CA CYS A 11 15.49 1.85 6.07
C CYS A 11 15.57 0.68 7.08
N ILE A 12 14.89 0.77 8.21
CA ILE A 12 14.84 -0.31 9.21
C ILE A 12 13.92 -1.45 8.77
N THR A 13 12.79 -1.13 8.14
CA THR A 13 11.78 -2.11 7.72
C THR A 13 12.02 -2.69 6.33
N PHE A 14 12.90 -2.10 5.52
CA PHE A 14 13.16 -2.53 4.15
C PHE A 14 13.62 -3.99 4.01
N PRO A 15 14.55 -4.51 4.84
CA PRO A 15 14.95 -5.91 4.76
C PRO A 15 13.77 -6.88 4.94
N THR A 16 12.84 -6.52 5.83
CA THR A 16 11.59 -7.26 6.06
C THR A 16 10.72 -7.27 4.81
N GLU A 17 10.54 -6.10 4.18
CA GLU A 17 9.79 -5.99 2.92
C GLU A 17 10.46 -6.76 1.76
N TYR A 18 11.79 -6.74 1.69
CA TYR A 18 12.57 -7.45 0.69
C TYR A 18 12.36 -8.97 0.79
N VAL A 19 12.53 -9.54 1.99
CA VAL A 19 12.40 -10.99 2.23
C VAL A 19 10.97 -11.45 1.96
N LYS A 20 9.98 -10.68 2.43
CA LYS A 20 8.57 -10.93 2.11
C LYS A 20 8.32 -10.94 0.61
N THR A 21 8.87 -9.97 -0.13
CA THR A 21 8.68 -9.87 -1.57
C THR A 21 9.32 -11.04 -2.31
N GLN A 22 10.53 -11.47 -1.91
CA GLN A 22 11.19 -12.65 -2.48
C GLN A 22 10.37 -13.92 -2.26
N LEU A 23 9.87 -14.16 -1.04
CA LEU A 23 9.04 -15.32 -0.76
C LEU A 23 7.70 -15.31 -1.52
N GLN A 24 7.06 -14.14 -1.66
CA GLN A 24 5.83 -14.00 -2.45
C GLN A 24 6.04 -14.24 -3.95
N LEU A 25 7.22 -13.93 -4.47
CA LEU A 25 7.58 -14.22 -5.86
C LEU A 25 7.94 -15.70 -6.04
N ASP A 26 8.62 -16.27 -5.05
CA ASP A 26 9.09 -17.66 -5.07
C ASP A 26 7.96 -18.68 -4.91
N GLU A 27 6.89 -18.34 -4.19
CA GLU A 27 5.66 -19.17 -4.11
C GLU A 27 5.01 -19.39 -5.50
N LYS A 28 5.30 -18.52 -6.47
CA LYS A 28 4.83 -18.66 -7.86
C LYS A 28 5.83 -19.40 -8.76
N ALA A 29 7.05 -19.64 -8.28
CA ALA A 29 8.06 -20.38 -9.01
C ALA A 29 7.91 -21.88 -8.73
N ASN A 30 8.13 -22.71 -9.76
CA ASN A 30 8.08 -24.16 -9.60
C ASN A 30 9.32 -24.79 -10.27
N PRO A 31 10.29 -25.32 -9.51
CA PRO A 31 10.30 -25.49 -8.05
C PRO A 31 10.63 -24.19 -7.26
N PRO A 32 10.18 -24.07 -5.99
CA PRO A 32 10.51 -22.95 -5.13
C PRO A 32 12.00 -22.95 -4.75
N ARG A 33 12.62 -21.77 -4.78
CA ARG A 33 14.05 -21.53 -4.52
C ARG A 33 14.39 -21.46 -3.02
N TYR A 34 13.47 -21.00 -2.19
CA TYR A 34 13.67 -20.77 -0.76
C TYR A 34 12.79 -21.72 0.08
N LYS A 35 13.37 -22.34 1.10
CA LYS A 35 12.64 -23.22 2.04
C LYS A 35 11.91 -22.46 3.15
N GLY A 36 12.07 -21.14 3.21
CA GLY A 36 11.44 -20.26 4.21
C GLY A 36 12.20 -18.95 4.41
N ILE A 37 11.76 -18.15 5.39
CA ILE A 37 12.28 -16.81 5.69
C ILE A 37 13.78 -16.84 6.03
N GLY A 38 14.17 -17.71 6.97
CA GLY A 38 15.57 -17.83 7.40
C GLY A 38 16.50 -18.32 6.28
N ASP A 39 16.00 -19.19 5.40
CA ASP A 39 16.75 -19.68 4.23
C ASP A 39 16.90 -18.58 3.17
N CYS A 40 15.84 -17.80 2.92
CA CYS A 40 15.90 -16.63 2.03
C CYS A 40 16.92 -15.59 2.53
N VAL A 41 16.91 -15.24 3.81
CA VAL A 41 17.89 -14.32 4.39
C VAL A 41 19.30 -14.90 4.29
N LYS A 42 19.48 -16.16 4.68
CA LYS A 42 20.80 -16.81 4.69
C LYS A 42 21.40 -16.93 3.29
N GLN A 43 20.62 -17.35 2.29
CA GLN A 43 21.07 -17.41 0.89
C GLN A 43 21.36 -16.02 0.34
N THR A 44 20.50 -15.03 0.60
CA THR A 44 20.71 -13.65 0.13
C THR A 44 22.00 -13.06 0.71
N VAL A 45 22.24 -13.23 2.01
CA VAL A 45 23.46 -12.73 2.67
C VAL A 45 24.70 -13.49 2.22
N ARG A 46 24.59 -14.80 1.95
CA ARG A 46 25.70 -15.61 1.42
C ARG A 46 26.10 -15.21 0.01
N ASP A 47 25.12 -14.96 -0.86
CA ASP A 47 25.35 -14.68 -2.27
C ASP A 47 25.70 -13.20 -2.54
N HIS A 48 25.09 -12.26 -1.80
CA HIS A 48 25.16 -10.83 -2.08
C HIS A 48 25.57 -9.97 -0.87
N GLY A 49 25.89 -10.60 0.27
CA GLY A 49 26.18 -9.89 1.52
C GLY A 49 24.95 -9.21 2.13
N ILE A 50 25.17 -8.52 3.25
CA ILE A 50 24.11 -7.78 3.96
C ILE A 50 23.50 -6.67 3.09
N ARG A 51 24.29 -6.08 2.18
CA ARG A 51 23.80 -5.09 1.21
C ARG A 51 22.82 -5.67 0.18
N GLY A 52 22.82 -7.00 -0.01
CA GLY A 52 21.86 -7.70 -0.85
C GLY A 52 20.40 -7.54 -0.38
N LEU A 53 20.17 -7.48 0.94
CA LEU A 53 18.85 -7.24 1.54
C LEU A 53 18.31 -5.83 1.26
N TYR A 54 19.18 -4.91 0.86
CA TYR A 54 18.84 -3.54 0.49
C TYR A 54 18.75 -3.33 -1.03
N ARG A 55 18.86 -4.40 -1.81
CA ARG A 55 18.80 -4.33 -3.28
C ARG A 55 17.37 -4.01 -3.71
N GLY A 56 17.19 -2.83 -4.31
CA GLY A 56 15.87 -2.28 -4.66
C GLY A 56 15.39 -1.17 -3.72
N LEU A 57 16.13 -0.86 -2.65
CA LEU A 57 15.82 0.26 -1.75
C LEU A 57 15.73 1.57 -2.51
N SER A 58 16.61 1.80 -3.49
CA SER A 58 16.55 2.99 -4.35
C SER A 58 15.23 3.10 -5.09
N SER A 59 14.72 2.00 -5.67
CA SER A 59 13.41 1.98 -6.34
C SER A 59 12.25 2.27 -5.38
N LEU A 60 12.34 1.82 -4.13
CA LEU A 60 11.34 2.12 -3.11
C LEU A 60 11.43 3.59 -2.67
N LEU A 61 12.64 4.10 -2.47
CA LEU A 61 12.89 5.50 -2.11
C LEU A 61 12.41 6.45 -3.21
N TYR A 62 12.66 6.15 -4.49
CA TYR A 62 12.16 6.96 -5.62
C TYR A 62 10.63 7.06 -5.65
N GLY A 63 9.90 6.05 -5.18
CA GLY A 63 8.43 6.08 -5.10
C GLY A 63 7.89 6.64 -3.78
N SER A 64 8.53 6.30 -2.67
CA SER A 64 8.05 6.62 -1.33
C SER A 64 8.43 8.03 -0.88
N ILE A 65 9.59 8.57 -1.29
CA ILE A 65 10.02 9.92 -0.90
C ILE A 65 9.07 10.99 -1.47
N PRO A 66 8.76 11.02 -2.79
CA PRO A 66 7.85 12.03 -3.33
C PRO A 66 6.45 11.91 -2.73
N LYS A 67 5.99 10.67 -2.52
CA LYS A 67 4.71 10.37 -1.89
C LYS A 67 4.65 10.91 -0.46
N ALA A 68 5.65 10.61 0.36
CA ALA A 68 5.74 11.10 1.73
C ALA A 68 5.88 12.63 1.77
N ALA A 69 6.68 13.21 0.89
CA ALA A 69 6.86 14.66 0.81
C ALA A 69 5.55 15.39 0.53
N VAL A 70 4.76 14.94 -0.46
CA VAL A 70 3.47 15.54 -0.77
C VAL A 70 2.46 15.31 0.35
N ARG A 71 2.41 14.10 0.92
CA ARG A 71 1.51 13.78 2.03
C ARG A 71 1.78 14.67 3.25
N PHE A 72 3.02 14.71 3.72
CA PHE A 72 3.38 15.47 4.92
C PHE A 72 3.34 16.98 4.65
N GLY A 73 3.83 17.44 3.49
CA GLY A 73 3.76 18.85 3.12
C GLY A 73 2.33 19.36 3.00
N MET A 74 1.44 18.58 2.36
CA MET A 74 0.03 18.96 2.24
C MET A 74 -0.70 18.84 3.59
N PHE A 75 -0.37 17.85 4.41
CA PHE A 75 -0.93 17.75 5.76
C PHE A 75 -0.50 18.94 6.62
N GLU A 76 0.78 19.32 6.61
CA GLU A 76 1.27 20.50 7.32
C GLU A 76 0.58 21.77 6.84
N PHE A 77 0.48 21.97 5.52
CA PHE A 77 -0.22 23.11 4.94
C PHE A 77 -1.70 23.19 5.37
N LEU A 78 -2.46 22.11 5.18
CA LEU A 78 -3.88 22.06 5.54
C LEU A 78 -4.09 22.16 7.05
N SER A 79 -3.21 21.53 7.83
CA SER A 79 -3.31 21.53 9.29
C SER A 79 -2.98 22.91 9.87
N ASN A 80 -2.00 23.64 9.32
CA ASN A 80 -1.69 25.00 9.75
C ASN A 80 -2.85 25.96 9.49
N GLN A 81 -3.59 25.78 8.39
CA GLN A 81 -4.72 26.62 8.05
C GLN A 81 -6.00 26.30 8.87
N MET A 82 -6.09 25.11 9.46
CA MET A 82 -7.26 24.61 10.21
C MET A 82 -7.07 24.60 11.73
N ARG A 83 -5.88 24.99 12.23
CA ARG A 83 -5.59 25.13 13.66
C ARG A 83 -6.32 26.34 14.24
N ASP A 84 -6.96 26.13 15.39
CA ASP A 84 -7.52 27.24 16.17
C ASP A 84 -6.40 28.08 16.83
N GLU A 85 -6.73 29.26 17.36
CA GLU A 85 -5.78 30.18 18.04
C GLU A 85 -4.99 29.54 19.20
N GLN A 86 -5.47 28.41 19.74
CA GLN A 86 -4.83 27.63 20.80
C GLN A 86 -3.86 26.54 20.27
N GLY A 87 -3.67 26.44 18.95
CA GLY A 87 -2.79 25.47 18.31
C GLY A 87 -3.29 24.02 18.32
N ARG A 88 -4.54 23.78 18.75
CA ARG A 88 -5.15 22.45 18.82
C ARG A 88 -5.86 22.11 17.51
N LEU A 89 -5.68 20.88 17.05
CA LEU A 89 -6.47 20.30 15.96
C LEU A 89 -7.53 19.38 16.55
N ASP A 90 -8.80 19.71 16.35
CA ASP A 90 -9.90 18.81 16.64
C ASP A 90 -9.79 17.50 15.82
N SER A 91 -10.29 16.39 16.35
CA SER A 91 -10.22 15.06 15.71
C SER A 91 -10.86 15.05 14.32
N THR A 92 -11.94 15.81 14.14
CA THR A 92 -12.65 15.93 12.85
C THR A 92 -11.84 16.74 11.84
N ARG A 93 -11.22 17.83 12.29
CA ARG A 93 -10.36 18.68 11.45
C ARG A 93 -9.08 17.94 11.05
N GLY A 94 -8.49 17.19 11.99
CA GLY A 94 -7.34 16.33 11.72
C GLY A 94 -7.65 15.24 10.68
N LEU A 95 -8.86 14.66 10.72
CA LEU A 95 -9.31 13.71 9.71
C LEU A 95 -9.45 14.36 8.33
N ILE A 96 -10.03 15.56 8.24
CA ILE A 96 -10.18 16.31 6.99
C ILE A 96 -8.81 16.68 6.40
N CYS A 97 -7.89 17.18 7.23
CA CYS A 97 -6.52 17.48 6.81
C CYS A 97 -5.80 16.22 6.33
N GLY A 98 -5.96 15.09 7.04
CA GLY A 98 -5.41 13.79 6.66
C GLY A 98 -5.96 13.28 5.33
N LEU A 99 -7.26 13.42 5.10
CA LEU A 99 -7.93 13.00 3.87
C LEU A 99 -7.53 13.91 2.69
N GLY A 100 -7.50 15.23 2.90
CA GLY A 100 -7.04 16.19 1.89
C GLY A 100 -5.59 15.98 1.49
N ALA A 101 -4.71 15.71 2.46
CA ALA A 101 -3.32 15.33 2.20
C ALA A 101 -3.21 14.02 1.41
N GLY A 102 -4.03 13.01 1.75
CA GLY A 102 -4.10 11.75 1.03
C GLY A 102 -4.59 11.91 -0.42
N VAL A 103 -5.58 12.77 -0.66
CA VAL A 103 -6.06 13.08 -2.02
C VAL A 103 -4.97 13.79 -2.82
N ALA A 104 -4.30 14.79 -2.24
CA ALA A 104 -3.22 15.49 -2.93
C ALA A 104 -2.05 14.57 -3.28
N GLU A 105 -1.66 13.69 -2.34
CA GLU A 105 -0.69 12.61 -2.55
C GLU A 105 -1.13 11.67 -3.68
N ALA A 106 -2.41 11.27 -3.67
CA ALA A 106 -2.99 10.39 -4.67
C ALA A 106 -2.96 10.99 -6.07
N VAL A 107 -3.32 12.27 -6.19
CA VAL A 107 -3.35 13.01 -7.45
C VAL A 107 -1.94 13.26 -7.97
N ALA A 108 -1.09 13.87 -7.14
CA ALA A 108 0.21 14.38 -7.61
C ALA A 108 1.24 13.30 -7.88
N VAL A 109 1.22 12.19 -7.11
CA VAL A 109 2.30 11.20 -7.13
C VAL A 109 1.77 9.80 -7.42
N VAL A 110 0.79 9.32 -6.66
CA VAL A 110 0.42 7.90 -6.69
C VAL A 110 -0.25 7.52 -8.00
N CYS A 111 -1.22 8.31 -8.47
CA CYS A 111 -1.96 8.02 -9.69
C CYS A 111 -1.07 7.97 -10.95
N PRO A 112 -0.22 8.97 -11.25
CA PRO A 112 0.66 8.89 -12.42
C PRO A 112 1.66 7.73 -12.30
N MET A 113 2.21 7.50 -11.11
CA MET A 113 3.21 6.45 -10.89
C MET A 113 2.61 5.04 -11.02
N GLU A 114 1.44 4.79 -10.44
CA GLU A 114 0.75 3.51 -10.54
C GLU A 114 0.29 3.23 -11.98
N THR A 115 -0.25 4.24 -12.68
CA THR A 115 -0.67 4.11 -14.09
C THR A 115 0.51 3.76 -15.00
N VAL A 116 1.65 4.43 -14.83
CA VAL A 116 2.88 4.11 -15.57
C VAL A 116 3.35 2.69 -15.24
N LYS A 117 3.39 2.31 -13.95
CA LYS A 117 3.81 0.97 -13.54
C LYS A 117 2.95 -0.13 -14.15
N VAL A 118 1.62 0.00 -14.12
CA VAL A 118 0.71 -1.01 -14.68
C VAL A 118 0.90 -1.13 -16.19
N LYS A 119 1.00 -0.01 -16.92
CA LYS A 119 1.24 -0.01 -18.37
C LYS A 119 2.57 -0.66 -18.74
N PHE A 120 3.63 -0.40 -17.98
CA PHE A 120 4.93 -1.03 -18.20
C PHE A 120 4.92 -2.53 -17.93
N ILE A 121 4.31 -2.98 -16.83
CA ILE A 121 4.22 -4.41 -16.50
C ILE A 121 3.44 -5.15 -17.60
N HIS A 122 2.34 -4.58 -18.07
CA HIS A 122 1.55 -5.23 -19.11
C HIS A 122 2.23 -5.20 -20.49
N ASP A 123 2.98 -4.15 -20.82
CA ASP A 123 3.80 -4.10 -22.04
C ASP A 123 4.90 -5.17 -22.03
N GLN A 124 5.51 -5.43 -20.87
CA GLN A 124 6.49 -6.51 -20.70
C GLN A 124 5.89 -7.91 -20.89
N THR A 125 4.60 -8.09 -20.62
CA THR A 125 3.87 -9.34 -20.87
C THR A 125 3.28 -9.44 -22.28
N SER A 126 3.41 -8.39 -23.09
CA SER A 126 2.92 -8.37 -24.47
C SER A 126 3.90 -9.06 -25.42
N PRO A 127 3.42 -9.76 -26.47
CA PRO A 127 4.30 -10.36 -27.49
C PRO A 127 5.20 -9.35 -28.22
N ASN A 128 4.77 -8.09 -28.28
CA ASN A 128 5.48 -6.98 -28.91
C ASN A 128 5.61 -5.82 -27.92
N PRO A 129 6.69 -5.76 -27.11
CA PRO A 129 6.91 -4.68 -26.15
C PRO A 129 7.20 -3.35 -26.88
N LYS A 130 6.43 -2.31 -26.56
CA LYS A 130 6.57 -0.97 -27.13
C LYS A 130 7.51 -0.06 -26.34
N TYR A 131 7.69 -0.28 -25.03
CA TYR A 131 8.44 0.62 -24.17
C TYR A 131 9.90 0.16 -23.99
N ARG A 132 10.85 0.92 -24.56
CA ARG A 132 12.29 0.64 -24.49
C ARG A 132 12.98 1.15 -23.20
N GLY A 133 12.25 1.81 -22.29
CA GLY A 133 12.78 2.33 -21.02
C GLY A 133 11.80 3.26 -20.29
N PHE A 134 12.08 3.62 -19.03
CA PHE A 134 11.17 4.41 -18.18
C PHE A 134 10.83 5.78 -18.81
N PHE A 135 11.85 6.58 -19.13
CA PHE A 135 11.66 7.91 -19.72
C PHE A 135 11.01 7.84 -21.12
N HIS A 136 11.33 6.82 -21.90
CA HIS A 136 10.71 6.59 -23.21
C HIS A 136 9.22 6.26 -23.07
N GLY A 137 8.85 5.32 -22.18
CA GLY A 137 7.45 4.96 -21.99
C GLY A 137 6.62 6.06 -21.33
N VAL A 138 7.18 6.84 -20.39
CA VAL A 138 6.49 8.03 -19.85
C VAL A 138 6.24 9.05 -20.96
N ARG A 139 7.24 9.34 -21.79
CA ARG A 139 7.10 10.25 -22.95
C ARG A 139 6.06 9.75 -23.94
N GLU A 140 6.06 8.46 -24.26
CA GLU A 140 5.13 7.87 -25.22
C GLU A 140 3.70 7.87 -24.68
N ILE A 141 3.50 7.58 -23.39
CA ILE A 141 2.18 7.65 -22.74
C ILE A 141 1.62 9.08 -22.80
N VAL A 142 2.45 10.08 -22.51
CA VAL A 142 2.04 11.49 -22.58
C VAL A 142 1.76 11.90 -24.02
N ARG A 143 2.50 11.38 -25.00
CA ARG A 143 2.31 11.68 -26.43
C ARG A 143 1.05 11.03 -27.01
N GLU A 144 0.77 9.77 -26.68
CA GLU A 144 -0.36 9.00 -27.23
C GLU A 144 -1.68 9.32 -26.52
N GLN A 145 -1.67 9.49 -25.18
CA GLN A 145 -2.89 9.57 -24.38
C GLN A 145 -3.05 10.90 -23.63
N GLY A 146 -2.08 11.81 -23.75
CA GLY A 146 -2.05 13.08 -23.04
C GLY A 146 -1.97 12.92 -21.52
N LEU A 147 -2.13 14.04 -20.80
CA LEU A 147 -2.19 14.05 -19.34
C LEU A 147 -3.38 13.22 -18.82
N LYS A 148 -4.52 13.22 -19.52
CA LYS A 148 -5.68 12.38 -19.16
C LYS A 148 -5.34 10.90 -19.08
N GLY A 149 -4.46 10.39 -19.95
CA GLY A 149 -3.99 9.00 -19.92
C GLY A 149 -3.19 8.62 -18.67
N THR A 150 -2.59 9.59 -17.96
CA THR A 150 -1.89 9.35 -16.68
C THR A 150 -2.81 9.37 -15.45
N TYR A 151 -4.01 9.95 -15.59
CA TYR A 151 -5.01 10.05 -14.52
C TYR A 151 -6.19 9.07 -14.69
N GLN A 152 -6.11 8.14 -15.66
CA GLN A 152 -7.10 7.08 -15.81
C GLN A 152 -7.15 6.21 -14.55
N GLY A 153 -8.33 6.15 -13.91
CA GLY A 153 -8.52 5.45 -12.64
C GLY A 153 -8.23 6.28 -11.39
N LEU A 154 -8.02 7.60 -11.51
CA LEU A 154 -7.83 8.50 -10.36
C LEU A 154 -9.01 8.42 -9.38
N THR A 155 -10.24 8.53 -9.88
CA THR A 155 -11.45 8.44 -9.03
C THR A 155 -11.53 7.11 -8.29
N ALA A 156 -11.24 6.00 -8.96
CA ALA A 156 -11.21 4.67 -8.34
C ALA A 156 -10.08 4.56 -7.30
N THR A 157 -8.93 5.20 -7.54
CA THR A 157 -7.79 5.24 -6.62
C THR A 157 -8.09 6.05 -5.37
N VAL A 158 -8.67 7.24 -5.53
CA VAL A 158 -9.08 8.09 -4.41
C VAL A 158 -10.17 7.41 -3.60
N LEU A 159 -11.19 6.84 -4.25
CA LEU A 159 -12.26 6.10 -3.58
C LEU A 159 -11.70 4.91 -2.79
N LYS A 160 -10.79 4.12 -3.39
CA LYS A 160 -10.12 3.00 -2.72
C LYS A 160 -9.32 3.46 -1.48
N GLN A 161 -8.51 4.51 -1.62
CA GLN A 161 -7.69 4.97 -0.49
C GLN A 161 -8.57 5.52 0.64
N GLY A 162 -9.58 6.33 0.31
CA GLY A 162 -10.52 6.87 1.27
C GLY A 162 -11.31 5.77 1.99
N SER A 163 -11.88 4.82 1.26
CA SER A 163 -12.66 3.71 1.84
C SER A 163 -11.80 2.75 2.67
N ASN A 164 -10.57 2.43 2.25
CA ASN A 164 -9.64 1.63 3.06
C ASN A 164 -9.33 2.30 4.40
N GLN A 165 -9.06 3.62 4.40
CA GLN A 165 -8.79 4.34 5.63
C GLN A 165 -10.04 4.46 6.51
N ALA A 166 -11.20 4.73 5.91
CA ALA A 166 -12.48 4.86 6.61
C ALA A 166 -12.91 3.55 7.29
N ILE A 167 -12.89 2.42 6.56
CA ILE A 167 -13.28 1.12 7.11
C ILE A 167 -12.33 0.70 8.23
N ARG A 168 -11.01 0.84 8.03
CA ARG A 168 -10.04 0.51 9.08
C ARG A 168 -10.25 1.34 10.33
N PHE A 169 -10.44 2.66 10.18
CA PHE A 169 -10.64 3.54 11.32
C PHE A 169 -11.96 3.25 12.02
N PHE A 170 -13.04 3.07 11.27
CA PHE A 170 -14.37 2.77 11.81
C PHE A 170 -14.37 1.45 12.59
N VAL A 171 -13.85 0.38 12.02
CA VAL A 171 -13.81 -0.93 12.67
C VAL A 171 -12.88 -0.90 13.89
N MET A 172 -11.71 -0.27 13.77
CA MET A 172 -10.78 -0.15 14.89
C MET A 172 -11.38 0.66 16.05
N THR A 173 -12.01 1.80 15.77
CA THR A 173 -12.64 2.64 16.79
C THR A 173 -13.85 1.94 17.42
N SER A 174 -14.67 1.26 16.62
CA SER A 174 -15.82 0.49 17.13
C SER A 174 -15.37 -0.64 18.06
N LEU A 175 -14.37 -1.43 17.67
CA LEU A 175 -13.82 -2.51 18.50
C LEU A 175 -13.14 -1.99 19.76
N LYS A 176 -12.40 -0.88 19.68
CA LYS A 176 -11.79 -0.23 20.84
C LYS A 176 -12.83 0.30 21.81
N ASN A 177 -13.88 0.97 21.32
CA ASN A 177 -14.96 1.50 22.14
C ASN A 177 -15.73 0.37 22.82
N TRP A 178 -16.02 -0.70 22.08
CA TRP A 178 -16.65 -1.90 22.65
C TRP A 178 -15.78 -2.55 23.74
N TYR A 179 -14.46 -2.64 23.55
CA TYR A 179 -13.55 -3.24 24.53
C TYR A 179 -13.30 -2.37 25.77
N LYS A 180 -13.28 -1.05 25.60
CA LYS A 180 -13.07 -0.09 26.69
C LYS A 180 -14.34 0.10 27.53
N GLY A 181 -15.53 -0.05 26.94
CA GLY A 181 -16.80 0.16 27.65
C GLY A 181 -16.82 1.51 28.36
N ASP A 182 -17.26 1.52 29.61
CA ASP A 182 -17.35 2.73 30.46
C ASP A 182 -16.01 3.19 31.07
N ASN A 183 -14.90 2.48 30.84
CA ASN A 183 -13.57 2.81 31.40
C ASN A 183 -12.58 3.29 30.32
N PRO A 184 -12.43 4.61 30.08
CA PRO A 184 -11.56 5.18 29.04
C PRO A 184 -10.06 4.81 29.17
N ASN A 185 -9.61 4.57 30.41
CA ASN A 185 -8.20 4.32 30.76
C ASN A 185 -7.80 2.83 30.80
N LYS A 186 -8.66 1.91 30.35
CA LYS A 186 -8.29 0.48 30.31
C LYS A 186 -7.11 0.27 29.36
N VAL A 187 -5.99 -0.18 29.91
CA VAL A 187 -4.77 -0.47 29.14
C VAL A 187 -5.05 -1.66 28.23
N MET A 188 -4.94 -1.44 26.91
CA MET A 188 -5.15 -2.52 25.94
C MET A 188 -3.89 -3.37 25.85
N ASN A 189 -4.06 -4.68 26.04
CA ASN A 189 -2.99 -5.64 25.83
C ASN A 189 -2.57 -5.59 24.33
N PRO A 190 -1.26 -5.59 24.00
CA PRO A 190 -0.76 -5.65 22.62
C PRO A 190 -1.41 -6.75 21.77
N LEU A 191 -1.71 -7.92 22.35
CA LEU A 191 -2.39 -9.02 21.64
C LEU A 191 -3.83 -8.67 21.24
N VAL A 192 -4.59 -8.04 22.13
CA VAL A 192 -5.98 -7.60 21.85
C VAL A 192 -5.99 -6.53 20.76
N THR A 193 -5.02 -5.60 20.83
CA THR A 193 -4.83 -4.59 19.79
C THR A 193 -4.49 -5.21 18.44
N GLY A 194 -3.64 -6.24 18.43
CA GLY A 194 -3.30 -7.03 17.25
C GLY A 194 -4.50 -7.72 16.62
N VAL A 195 -5.34 -8.38 17.44
CA VAL A 195 -6.58 -9.04 16.98
C VAL A 195 -7.56 -8.03 16.38
N PHE A 196 -7.77 -6.89 17.02
CA PHE A 196 -8.61 -5.83 16.45
C PHE A 196 -8.03 -5.26 15.15
N GLY A 197 -6.70 -5.16 15.06
CA GLY A 197 -6.00 -4.83 13.82
C GLY A 197 -6.27 -5.83 12.69
N ALA A 198 -6.24 -7.12 13.01
CA ALA A 198 -6.51 -8.18 12.04
C ALA A 198 -7.97 -8.14 11.55
N ILE A 199 -8.94 -7.97 12.46
CA ILE A 199 -10.37 -7.86 12.11
C ILE A 199 -10.63 -6.62 11.26
N ALA A 200 -10.07 -5.46 11.64
CA ALA A 200 -10.15 -4.23 10.84
C ALA A 200 -9.50 -4.39 9.46
N GLY A 201 -8.39 -5.13 9.39
CA GLY A 201 -7.73 -5.50 8.14
C GLY A 201 -8.62 -6.35 7.23
N ALA A 202 -9.22 -7.41 7.76
CA ALA A 202 -10.11 -8.30 7.01
C ALA A 202 -11.36 -7.56 6.52
N ALA A 203 -12.03 -6.80 7.41
CA ALA A 203 -13.20 -6.00 7.05
C ALA A 203 -12.89 -4.98 5.94
N SER A 204 -11.72 -4.35 6.00
CA SER A 204 -11.25 -3.47 4.94
C SER A 204 -11.03 -4.21 3.61
N VAL A 205 -10.44 -5.41 3.63
CA VAL A 205 -10.28 -6.21 2.41
C VAL A 205 -11.64 -6.48 1.76
N PHE A 206 -12.63 -6.93 2.52
CA PHE A 206 -13.96 -7.20 1.97
C PHE A 206 -14.62 -5.94 1.41
N GLY A 207 -14.61 -4.83 2.16
CA GLY A 207 -15.24 -3.58 1.70
C GLY A 207 -14.54 -2.93 0.49
N ASN A 208 -13.23 -3.13 0.34
CA ASN A 208 -12.45 -2.53 -0.75
C ASN A 208 -12.31 -3.40 -1.98
N THR A 209 -12.66 -4.70 -1.92
CA THR A 209 -12.43 -5.60 -3.06
C THR A 209 -13.25 -5.21 -4.30
N PRO A 210 -14.51 -4.77 -4.20
CA PRO A 210 -15.25 -4.27 -5.35
C PRO A 210 -14.59 -3.06 -6.03
N LEU A 211 -14.09 -2.10 -5.24
CA LEU A 211 -13.39 -0.92 -5.75
C LEU A 211 -12.04 -1.27 -6.40
N ASP A 212 -11.35 -2.27 -5.85
CA ASP A 212 -10.10 -2.77 -6.40
C ASP A 212 -10.29 -3.46 -7.75
N VAL A 213 -11.36 -4.24 -7.91
CA VAL A 213 -11.69 -4.88 -9.20
C VAL A 213 -11.99 -3.82 -10.26
N VAL A 214 -12.81 -2.81 -9.94
CA VAL A 214 -13.10 -1.72 -10.88
C VAL A 214 -11.82 -0.94 -11.22
N LYS A 215 -10.98 -0.62 -10.23
CA LYS A 215 -9.70 0.08 -10.46
C LYS A 215 -8.78 -0.72 -11.38
N THR A 216 -8.59 -2.01 -11.12
CA THR A 216 -7.68 -2.85 -11.89
C THR A 216 -8.14 -3.04 -13.34
N ARG A 217 -9.46 -3.15 -13.58
CA ARG A 217 -10.04 -3.17 -14.93
C ARG A 217 -9.87 -1.83 -15.66
N MET A 218 -10.11 -0.71 -14.97
CA MET A 218 -9.93 0.65 -15.50
C MET A 218 -8.46 1.01 -15.79
N GLN A 219 -7.50 0.34 -15.15
CA GLN A 219 -6.07 0.54 -15.35
C GLN A 219 -5.43 -0.49 -16.30
N GLY A 220 -6.19 -1.49 -16.77
CA GLY A 220 -5.73 -2.51 -17.72
C GLY A 220 -5.72 -2.03 -19.18
N LEU A 221 -5.20 -2.84 -20.11
CA LEU A 221 -5.13 -2.43 -21.53
C LEU A 221 -6.48 -2.36 -22.24
N GLU A 222 -7.46 -3.07 -21.70
CA GLU A 222 -8.84 -2.98 -22.15
C GLU A 222 -9.59 -1.77 -21.57
N ALA A 223 -8.89 -0.85 -20.89
CA ALA A 223 -9.48 0.37 -20.35
C ALA A 223 -10.22 1.21 -21.40
N HIS A 224 -9.84 1.12 -22.67
CA HIS A 224 -10.51 1.78 -23.79
C HIS A 224 -11.98 1.35 -23.98
N LYS A 225 -12.37 0.18 -23.45
CA LYS A 225 -13.76 -0.31 -23.47
C LYS A 225 -14.67 0.38 -22.46
N TYR A 226 -14.10 1.06 -21.46
CA TYR A 226 -14.84 1.71 -20.39
C TYR A 226 -14.77 3.24 -20.52
N LYS A 227 -15.92 3.91 -20.59
CA LYS A 227 -15.96 5.37 -20.66
C LYS A 227 -15.65 6.02 -19.31
N ASN A 228 -16.14 5.43 -18.23
CA ASN A 228 -16.05 5.96 -16.87
C ASN A 228 -15.99 4.82 -15.83
N THR A 229 -15.56 5.14 -14.60
CA THR A 229 -15.57 4.19 -13.47
C THR A 229 -16.95 3.57 -13.22
N TRP A 230 -18.00 4.37 -13.34
CA TRP A 230 -19.39 3.91 -13.18
C TRP A 230 -19.84 2.97 -14.30
N ASP A 231 -19.44 3.28 -15.54
CA ASP A 231 -19.70 2.45 -16.71
C ASP A 231 -18.98 1.09 -16.60
N CYS A 232 -17.72 1.09 -16.13
CA CYS A 232 -16.99 -0.13 -15.81
C CYS A 232 -17.71 -0.97 -14.73
N ALA A 233 -18.12 -0.35 -13.62
CA ALA A 233 -18.86 -1.04 -12.56
C ALA A 233 -20.19 -1.62 -13.07
N TYR A 234 -20.94 -0.85 -13.86
CA TYR A 234 -22.20 -1.30 -14.46
C TYR A 234 -22.00 -2.48 -15.41
N GLN A 235 -20.98 -2.41 -16.28
CA GLN A 235 -20.67 -3.50 -17.21
C GLN A 235 -20.24 -4.77 -16.48
N ILE A 236 -19.44 -4.67 -15.42
CA ILE A 236 -19.06 -5.84 -14.58
C ILE A 236 -20.32 -6.46 -13.98
N MET A 237 -21.20 -5.63 -13.40
CA MET A 237 -22.44 -6.11 -12.80
C MET A 237 -23.35 -6.81 -13.82
N LYS A 238 -23.49 -6.24 -15.02
CA LYS A 238 -24.40 -6.72 -16.07
C LYS A 238 -23.87 -7.97 -16.80
N HIS A 239 -22.57 -8.04 -17.05
CA HIS A 239 -21.96 -9.10 -17.89
C HIS A 239 -21.30 -10.22 -17.09
N GLU A 240 -20.70 -9.92 -15.93
CA GLU A 240 -20.00 -10.92 -15.11
C GLU A 240 -20.73 -11.26 -13.80
N GLY A 241 -21.71 -10.45 -13.40
CA GLY A 241 -22.49 -10.62 -12.18
C GLY A 241 -21.82 -10.09 -10.90
N PRO A 242 -22.52 -10.10 -9.76
CA PRO A 242 -22.05 -9.52 -8.50
C PRO A 242 -20.84 -10.25 -7.90
N LEU A 243 -20.69 -11.55 -8.15
CA LEU A 243 -19.55 -12.34 -7.67
C LEU A 243 -18.23 -11.94 -8.34
N ALA A 244 -18.27 -11.29 -9.52
CA ALA A 244 -17.08 -10.82 -10.21
C ALA A 244 -16.33 -9.75 -9.41
N PHE A 245 -17.03 -8.94 -8.62
CA PHE A 245 -16.42 -7.93 -7.74
C PHE A 245 -15.60 -8.53 -6.59
N TYR A 246 -15.81 -9.82 -6.29
CA TYR A 246 -15.10 -10.53 -5.22
C TYR A 246 -14.10 -11.56 -5.76
N LYS A 247 -13.95 -11.69 -7.09
CA LYS A 247 -12.90 -12.51 -7.69
C LYS A 247 -11.54 -11.97 -7.26
N GLY A 248 -10.76 -12.80 -6.58
CA GLY A 248 -9.45 -12.42 -6.03
C GLY A 248 -9.46 -12.03 -4.54
N THR A 249 -10.61 -12.06 -3.85
CA THR A 249 -10.67 -11.78 -2.40
C THR A 249 -9.84 -12.77 -1.60
N VAL A 250 -9.93 -14.07 -1.88
CA VAL A 250 -9.19 -15.14 -1.18
C VAL A 250 -7.66 -14.94 -1.29
N PRO A 251 -7.05 -14.83 -2.49
CA PRO A 251 -5.61 -14.60 -2.58
C PRO A 251 -5.19 -13.25 -1.98
N ARG A 252 -6.05 -12.23 -2.00
CA ARG A 252 -5.78 -10.95 -1.34
C ARG A 252 -5.78 -11.07 0.19
N LEU A 253 -6.75 -11.78 0.75
CA LEU A 253 -6.87 -11.99 2.18
C LEU A 253 -5.71 -12.85 2.69
N GLY A 254 -5.37 -13.93 1.95
CA GLY A 254 -4.16 -14.72 2.17
C GLY A 254 -2.90 -13.87 2.17
N ARG A 255 -2.73 -12.98 1.18
CA ARG A 255 -1.61 -12.04 1.15
C ARG A 255 -1.56 -11.12 2.38
N VAL A 256 -2.68 -10.56 2.82
CA VAL A 256 -2.73 -9.65 3.98
C VAL A 256 -2.43 -10.40 5.28
N CYS A 257 -2.98 -11.60 5.46
CA CYS A 257 -2.70 -12.44 6.62
C CYS A 257 -1.22 -12.86 6.67
N LEU A 258 -0.67 -13.28 5.53
CA LEU A 258 0.74 -13.64 5.38
C LEU A 258 1.66 -12.43 5.59
N ASP A 259 1.27 -11.26 5.12
CA ASP A 259 1.99 -10.00 5.37
C ASP A 259 2.08 -9.69 6.86
N VAL A 260 0.94 -9.69 7.56
CA VAL A 260 0.89 -9.44 9.01
C VAL A 260 1.70 -10.49 9.77
N ALA A 261 1.56 -11.77 9.42
CA ALA A 261 2.31 -12.85 10.06
C ALA A 261 3.83 -12.72 9.86
N ILE A 262 4.27 -12.42 8.64
CA ILE A 262 5.69 -12.22 8.31
C ILE A 262 6.24 -11.00 9.05
N VAL A 263 5.51 -9.88 9.11
CA VAL A 263 5.95 -8.69 9.84
C VAL A 263 6.15 -9.00 11.32
N PHE A 264 5.23 -9.74 11.96
CA PHE A 264 5.39 -10.15 13.37
C PHE A 264 6.60 -11.07 13.57
N ILE A 265 6.75 -12.11 12.75
CA ILE A 265 7.87 -13.05 12.84
C ILE A 265 9.21 -12.33 12.64
N ILE A 266 9.29 -11.48 11.62
CA ILE A 266 10.54 -10.76 11.32
C ILE A 266 10.81 -9.68 12.36
N TYR A 267 9.80 -8.99 12.88
CA TYR A 267 9.99 -8.03 13.96
C TYR A 267 10.64 -8.69 15.18
N ASP A 268 10.12 -9.84 15.62
CA ASP A 268 10.69 -10.56 16.76
C ASP A 268 12.13 -11.03 16.50
N GLU A 269 12.42 -11.56 15.31
CA GLU A 269 13.77 -12.01 14.96
C GLU A 269 14.76 -10.84 14.79
N VAL A 270 14.32 -9.72 14.21
CA VAL A 270 15.14 -8.51 14.06
C VAL A 270 15.39 -7.86 15.42
N VAL A 271 14.41 -7.82 16.32
CA VAL A 271 14.59 -7.30 17.69
C VAL A 271 15.55 -8.19 18.48
N LYS A 272 15.43 -9.52 18.40
CA LYS A 272 16.39 -10.45 19.03
C LYS A 272 17.80 -10.25 18.49
N PHE A 273 17.93 -10.05 17.17
CA PHE A 273 19.22 -9.79 16.53
C PHE A 273 19.81 -8.44 16.95
N LEU A 274 19.01 -7.37 16.95
CA LEU A 274 19.42 -6.04 17.37
C LEU A 274 19.83 -6.00 18.83
N ASN A 275 19.08 -6.63 19.74
CA ASN A 275 19.44 -6.72 21.16
C ASN A 275 20.74 -7.53 21.40
N LYS A 276 21.10 -8.41 20.47
CA LYS A 276 22.34 -9.18 20.53
C LYS A 276 23.55 -8.40 20.01
N VAL A 277 23.34 -7.53 19.02
CA VAL A 277 24.38 -6.72 18.37
C VAL A 277 24.60 -5.38 19.08
N TRP A 278 23.52 -4.78 19.60
CA TRP A 278 23.52 -3.52 20.32
C TRP A 278 22.97 -3.78 21.73
N LYS A 279 23.86 -4.26 22.62
CA LYS A 279 23.56 -4.21 24.05
C LYS A 279 23.62 -2.73 24.46
N THR A 280 22.46 -2.14 24.68
CA THR A 280 22.38 -0.92 25.48
C THR A 280 22.51 -1.37 26.93
N ASP A 281 23.64 -1.07 27.57
CA ASP A 281 23.78 -1.18 29.03
C ASP A 281 22.76 -0.27 29.74
#